data_AF-A0A2S9FFQ5-F1
#
_entry.id   AF-A0A2S9FFQ5-F1
#
_cell.length_a   1.000
_cell.length_b   1.000
_cell.length_c   1.000
_cell.angle_alpha   90.00
_cell.angle_beta   90.00
_cell.angle_gamma   90.00
#
_symmetry.space_group_name_H-M   'P 1'
#
loop_
_entity.id
_entity.type
_entity.pdbx_description
1 polymer ?
#
loop_
_entity_poly.entity_id
_entity_poly.type
_entity_poly.pdbx_seq_one_letter_code
_entity_poly.pdbx_strand_id
1 'polypeptide(L)'
;AAQADRDLDAVTALFDVAEQYVARTAGASLGGLVDHIAALTLPPARRDDVSNDAVALVSAHSALTREWEVVVIAGVQEGLWPNVSPRGGVLATQQLVDVIDGVAEPGQRGLSSRAPLLAEERRLLIAAMGRARTRLLVTAVDSDSGDDAMLPSSFCHELATLAGEPAPEAEEPVRAPRVLAPSAVVGRLRAVVCAAPGAVDDVERDCAAAQLARLAAAGVHGADPASWYAARGLSSTEPLWDTGEHVVTMSPSTLQMLADCPLRWLLERHGGSRGRDV
;
A
#
# COMPACT_ATOMS: atom_id res chain seq x y z
N ALA A 1 -6.33 5.45 21.39
CA ALA A 1 -5.55 6.67 21.15
C ALA A 1 -5.78 7.14 19.72
N ALA A 2 -5.05 6.61 18.72
CA ALA A 2 -5.12 7.09 17.33
C ALA A 2 -6.52 7.20 16.69
N GLN A 3 -7.47 6.29 16.99
CA GLN A 3 -8.84 6.45 16.51
C GLN A 3 -9.55 7.66 17.14
N ALA A 4 -9.43 7.81 18.46
CA ALA A 4 -10.01 8.93 19.19
C ALA A 4 -9.42 10.27 18.76
N ASP A 5 -8.11 10.32 18.52
CA ASP A 5 -7.42 11.53 18.03
C ASP A 5 -7.92 11.90 16.61
N ARG A 6 -8.09 10.90 15.74
CA ARG A 6 -8.67 11.12 14.40
C ARG A 6 -10.10 11.64 14.45
N ASP A 7 -10.91 11.10 15.34
CA ASP A 7 -12.30 11.52 15.51
C ASP A 7 -12.38 12.95 16.06
N LEU A 8 -11.50 13.30 17.01
CA LEU A 8 -11.40 14.65 17.55
C LEU A 8 -11.01 15.67 16.47
N ASP A 9 -10.00 15.36 15.65
CA ASP A 9 -9.59 16.24 14.55
C ASP A 9 -10.70 16.46 13.52
N ALA A 10 -11.51 15.42 13.25
CA ALA A 10 -12.67 15.53 12.38
C ALA A 10 -13.73 16.48 12.96
N VAL A 11 -13.97 16.41 14.26
CA VAL A 11 -14.90 17.31 14.96
C VAL A 11 -14.38 18.75 14.93
N THR A 12 -13.09 18.98 15.17
CA THR A 12 -12.51 20.34 15.09
C THR A 12 -12.60 20.90 13.67
N ALA A 13 -12.32 20.10 12.65
CA ALA A 13 -12.46 20.51 11.25
C ALA A 13 -13.91 20.88 10.89
N LEU A 14 -14.90 20.19 11.45
CA LEU A 14 -16.31 20.54 11.28
C LEU A 14 -16.63 21.92 11.87
N PHE A 15 -16.09 22.26 13.04
CA PHE A 15 -16.27 23.58 13.65
C PHE A 15 -15.61 24.68 12.81
N ASP A 16 -14.40 24.45 12.28
CA ASP A 16 -13.72 25.40 11.39
C ASP A 16 -14.55 25.66 10.12
N VAL A 17 -15.13 24.62 9.52
CA VAL A 17 -16.02 24.75 8.35
C VAL A 17 -17.29 25.52 8.70
N ALA A 18 -17.90 25.23 9.85
CA ALA A 18 -19.10 25.92 10.31
C ALA A 18 -18.84 27.41 10.57
N GLU A 19 -17.71 27.76 11.18
CA GLU A 19 -17.30 29.15 11.40
C GLU A 19 -17.12 29.90 10.06
N GLN A 20 -16.44 29.28 9.10
CA GLN A 20 -16.26 29.85 7.76
C GLN A 20 -17.60 30.03 7.02
N TYR A 21 -18.52 29.07 7.14
CA TYR A 21 -19.84 29.15 6.53
C TYR A 21 -20.65 30.33 7.08
N VAL A 22 -20.70 30.48 8.40
CA VAL A 22 -21.40 31.59 9.07
C VAL A 22 -20.78 32.93 8.72
N ALA A 23 -19.46 33.02 8.67
CA ALA A 23 -18.75 34.27 8.35
C ALA A 23 -18.97 34.74 6.90
N ARG A 24 -19.16 33.82 5.96
CA ARG A 24 -19.23 34.12 4.51
C ARG A 24 -20.66 34.15 3.95
N THR A 25 -21.65 33.65 4.68
CA THR A 25 -23.02 33.48 4.18
C THR A 25 -23.99 34.38 4.92
N ALA A 26 -24.48 35.43 4.26
CA ALA A 26 -25.56 36.25 4.79
C ALA A 26 -26.85 35.42 4.92
N GLY A 27 -27.47 35.43 6.10
CA GLY A 27 -28.65 34.61 6.37
C GLY A 27 -28.35 33.11 6.52
N ALA A 28 -27.16 32.75 7.00
CA ALA A 28 -26.77 31.37 7.29
C ALA A 28 -27.86 30.61 8.07
N SER A 29 -28.16 29.39 7.62
CA SER A 29 -29.15 28.50 8.25
C SER A 29 -28.55 27.11 8.46
N LEU A 30 -29.11 26.34 9.40
CA LEU A 30 -28.66 24.97 9.67
C LEU A 30 -28.85 24.05 8.45
N GLY A 31 -29.98 24.16 7.75
CA GLY A 31 -30.22 23.39 6.52
C GLY A 31 -29.17 23.69 5.45
N GLY A 32 -28.87 24.98 5.24
CA GLY A 32 -27.84 25.39 4.29
C GLY A 32 -26.42 24.94 4.69
N LEU A 33 -26.11 24.84 5.98
CA LEU A 33 -24.83 24.27 6.46
C LEU A 33 -24.74 22.78 6.15
N VAL A 34 -25.82 22.02 6.37
CA VAL A 34 -25.86 20.58 6.07
C VAL A 34 -25.67 20.34 4.56
N ASP A 35 -26.38 21.11 3.73
CA ASP A 35 -26.22 21.03 2.27
C ASP A 35 -24.81 21.42 1.82
N HIS A 36 -24.22 22.44 2.45
CA HIS A 36 -22.85 22.86 2.17
C HIS A 36 -21.84 21.75 2.48
N ILE A 37 -21.95 21.12 3.65
CA ILE A 37 -21.06 20.01 4.04
C ILE A 37 -21.27 18.80 3.14
N ALA A 38 -22.53 18.46 2.80
CA ALA A 38 -22.83 17.35 1.90
C ALA A 38 -22.30 17.58 0.48
N ALA A 39 -22.18 18.84 0.05
CA ALA A 39 -21.59 19.22 -1.24
C ALA A 39 -20.05 19.26 -1.23
N LEU A 40 -19.39 19.19 -0.07
CA LEU A 40 -17.93 19.12 -0.01
C LEU A 40 -17.46 17.78 -0.57
N THR A 41 -16.85 17.83 -1.76
CA THR A 41 -16.24 16.66 -2.41
C THR A 41 -14.81 16.40 -1.94
N LEU A 42 -14.19 17.40 -1.32
CA LEU A 42 -12.85 17.31 -0.75
C LEU A 42 -12.94 17.46 0.77
N PRO A 43 -12.19 16.65 1.54
CA PRO A 43 -12.12 16.82 2.98
C PRO A 43 -11.59 18.22 3.34
N PRO A 44 -12.10 18.84 4.40
CA PRO A 44 -11.57 20.11 4.88
C PRO A 44 -10.08 19.97 5.22
N ALA A 45 -9.31 21.02 4.94
CA ALA A 45 -7.88 21.03 5.16
C ALA A 45 -7.57 20.72 6.64
N ARG A 46 -6.94 19.58 6.89
CA ARG A 46 -6.46 19.23 8.22
C ARG A 46 -5.23 20.10 8.51
N ARG A 47 -5.09 20.58 9.74
CA ARG A 47 -3.79 21.09 10.18
C ARG A 47 -2.82 19.91 10.16
N ASP A 48 -1.69 20.09 9.50
CA ASP A 48 -0.60 19.11 9.53
C ASP A 48 -0.12 19.00 10.98
N ASP A 49 -0.71 18.09 11.75
CA ASP A 49 -0.10 17.64 13.00
C ASP A 49 1.05 16.74 12.59
N VAL A 50 2.21 17.36 12.40
CA VAL A 50 3.44 16.67 12.02
C VAL A 50 3.81 15.82 13.22
N SER A 51 3.46 14.53 13.17
CA SER A 51 4.06 13.55 14.06
C SER A 51 5.58 13.67 13.89
N ASN A 52 6.27 14.11 14.94
CA ASN A 52 7.71 14.37 14.89
C ASN A 52 8.56 13.10 14.68
N ASP A 53 7.96 11.92 14.86
CA ASP A 53 8.65 10.63 14.72
C ASP A 53 7.93 9.74 13.69
N ALA A 54 7.89 10.20 12.44
CA ALA A 54 7.29 9.47 11.32
C ALA A 54 8.03 9.74 10.00
N VAL A 55 7.89 8.82 9.05
CA VAL A 55 8.39 9.01 7.69
C VAL A 55 7.45 9.95 6.93
N ALA A 56 7.97 11.08 6.47
CA ALA A 56 7.21 12.04 5.68
C ALA A 56 7.06 11.58 4.22
N LEU A 57 5.84 11.27 3.81
CA LEU A 57 5.50 11.01 2.40
C LEU A 57 5.00 12.31 1.77
N VAL A 58 5.79 12.91 0.89
CA VAL A 58 5.48 14.20 0.25
C VAL A 58 5.78 14.15 -1.25
N SER A 59 5.12 15.02 -2.00
CA SER A 59 5.46 15.22 -3.41
C SER A 59 6.83 15.89 -3.56
N ALA A 60 7.47 15.72 -4.72
CA ALA A 60 8.75 16.37 -5.04
C ALA A 60 8.66 17.91 -4.91
N HIS A 61 7.52 18.51 -5.26
CA HIS A 61 7.28 19.95 -5.12
C HIS A 61 7.18 20.38 -3.66
N SER A 62 6.46 19.60 -2.84
CA SER A 62 6.29 19.87 -1.41
C SER A 62 7.58 19.64 -0.62
N ALA A 63 8.51 18.85 -1.17
CA ALA A 63 9.79 18.55 -0.53
C ALA A 63 10.78 19.72 -0.57
N LEU A 64 10.57 20.73 -1.42
CA LEU A 64 11.54 21.80 -1.69
C LEU A 64 11.92 22.64 -0.46
N THR A 65 11.13 22.66 0.60
CA THR A 65 11.35 23.49 1.80
C THR A 65 11.98 22.73 2.97
N ARG A 66 12.29 21.44 2.82
CA ARG A 66 12.73 20.57 3.91
C ARG A 66 13.96 19.76 3.52
N GLU A 67 14.73 19.30 4.48
CA GLU A 67 15.86 18.41 4.26
C GLU A 67 15.76 17.16 5.14
N TRP A 68 16.29 16.04 4.69
CA TRP A 68 16.27 14.77 5.41
C TRP A 68 17.62 14.07 5.35
N GLU A 69 17.93 13.26 6.35
CA GLU A 69 19.13 12.42 6.33
C GLU A 69 19.08 11.40 5.18
N VAL A 70 17.91 10.79 4.97
CA VAL A 70 17.65 9.79 3.94
C VAL A 70 16.43 10.22 3.13
N VAL A 71 16.55 10.20 1.79
CA VAL A 71 15.43 10.45 0.87
C VAL A 71 15.26 9.24 -0.03
N VAL A 72 14.01 8.79 -0.17
CA VAL A 72 13.62 7.77 -1.15
C VAL A 72 12.75 8.44 -2.22
N ILE A 73 13.26 8.52 -3.45
CA ILE A 73 12.49 8.95 -4.61
C ILE A 73 11.86 7.70 -5.23
N ALA A 74 10.60 7.47 -4.89
CA ALA A 74 9.87 6.28 -5.33
C ALA A 74 9.09 6.54 -6.62
N GLY A 75 9.01 5.52 -7.47
CA GLY A 75 8.15 5.54 -8.66
C GLY A 75 8.71 6.40 -9.80
N VAL A 76 10.01 6.33 -10.05
CA VAL A 76 10.62 6.99 -11.20
C VAL A 76 10.40 6.13 -12.45
N GLN A 77 9.15 6.15 -12.95
CA GLN A 77 8.67 5.28 -14.03
C GLN A 77 8.51 6.04 -15.33
N GLU A 78 8.67 5.33 -16.45
CA GLU A 78 8.33 5.84 -17.77
C GLU A 78 6.84 6.24 -17.82
N GLY A 79 6.54 7.39 -18.43
CA GLY A 79 5.17 7.93 -18.48
C GLY A 79 4.65 8.58 -17.19
N LEU A 80 5.26 8.31 -16.03
CA LEU A 80 4.94 9.00 -14.76
C LEU A 80 5.91 10.15 -14.49
N TRP A 81 7.22 9.88 -14.55
CA TRP A 81 8.26 10.88 -14.32
C TRP A 81 9.50 10.55 -15.16
N PRO A 82 9.84 11.36 -16.18
CA PRO A 82 9.36 12.71 -16.49
C PRO A 82 7.92 12.78 -17.05
N ASN A 83 7.09 13.66 -16.48
CA ASN A 83 5.77 13.92 -17.06
C ASN A 83 5.86 14.98 -18.17
N VAL A 84 6.07 14.51 -19.40
CA VAL A 84 6.11 15.32 -20.62
C VAL A 84 4.76 15.39 -21.34
N SER A 85 3.66 15.06 -20.65
CA SER A 85 2.33 15.19 -21.22
C SER A 85 2.03 16.67 -21.49
N PRO A 86 1.55 17.03 -22.69
CA PRO A 86 1.23 18.42 -23.00
C PRO A 86 0.20 18.96 -22.01
N ARG A 87 0.53 20.06 -21.33
CA ARG A 87 -0.38 20.72 -20.37
C ARG A 87 -1.32 21.73 -21.07
N GLY A 88 -1.41 21.67 -22.40
CA GLY A 88 -2.19 22.60 -23.22
C GLY A 88 -3.68 22.28 -23.22
N GLY A 89 -4.51 23.28 -22.90
CA GLY A 89 -5.95 23.24 -23.13
C GLY A 89 -6.34 23.72 -24.53
N VAL A 90 -7.64 23.70 -24.83
CA VAL A 90 -8.21 24.16 -26.12
C VAL A 90 -7.71 25.55 -26.54
N LEU A 91 -7.44 26.42 -25.56
CA LEU A 91 -6.98 27.80 -25.78
C LEU A 91 -5.48 27.95 -26.05
N ALA A 92 -4.71 26.85 -26.07
CA ALA A 92 -3.26 26.86 -26.34
C ALA A 92 -2.48 27.91 -25.53
N THR A 93 -2.81 28.07 -24.24
CA THR A 93 -2.28 29.12 -23.36
C THR A 93 -0.75 29.14 -23.27
N GLN A 94 -0.09 27.97 -23.33
CA GLN A 94 1.38 27.90 -23.35
C GLN A 94 1.98 28.57 -24.58
N GLN A 95 1.38 28.35 -25.76
CA GLN A 95 1.83 28.98 -27.00
C GLN A 95 1.62 30.50 -26.95
N LEU A 96 0.53 30.96 -26.31
CA LEU A 96 0.30 32.39 -26.10
C LEU A 96 1.37 33.00 -25.20
N VAL A 97 1.75 32.34 -24.11
CA VAL A 97 2.82 32.79 -23.21
C VAL A 97 4.15 32.86 -23.95
N ASP A 98 4.51 31.82 -24.71
CA ASP A 98 5.75 31.80 -25.49
C ASP A 98 5.83 32.97 -26.50
N VAL A 99 4.69 33.35 -27.11
CA VAL A 99 4.62 34.51 -28.01
C VAL A 99 4.72 35.84 -27.24
N ILE A 100 4.07 35.95 -26.08
CA ILE A 100 4.15 37.14 -25.22
C ILE A 100 5.58 37.36 -24.70
N ASP A 101 6.27 36.29 -24.33
CA ASP A 101 7.64 36.32 -23.81
C ASP A 101 8.69 36.45 -24.94
N GLY A 102 8.26 36.52 -26.21
CA GLY A 102 9.13 36.69 -27.38
C GLY A 102 9.96 35.46 -27.72
N VAL A 103 9.59 34.29 -27.20
CA VAL A 103 10.24 33.00 -27.45
C VAL A 103 9.78 32.39 -28.79
N ALA A 104 8.56 32.74 -29.23
CA ALA A 104 7.95 32.25 -30.47
C ALA A 104 7.34 33.38 -31.30
N GLU A 105 7.41 33.30 -32.62
CA GLU A 105 6.69 34.22 -33.50
C GLU A 105 5.21 33.83 -33.66
N PRO A 106 4.29 34.79 -33.87
CA PRO A 106 2.89 34.50 -34.14
C PRO A 106 2.72 33.56 -35.34
N GLY A 107 2.11 32.38 -35.11
CA GLY A 107 1.90 31.37 -36.15
C GLY A 107 3.05 30.37 -36.34
N GLN A 108 4.14 30.49 -35.60
CA GLN A 108 5.25 29.55 -35.64
C GLN A 108 4.85 28.23 -34.94
N ARG A 109 4.54 27.20 -35.74
CA ARG A 109 4.19 25.85 -35.28
C ARG A 109 5.37 24.90 -35.49
N GLY A 110 6.41 25.01 -34.67
CA GLY A 110 7.61 24.17 -34.81
C GLY A 110 8.46 24.01 -33.54
N LEU A 111 8.12 24.70 -32.45
CA LEU A 111 8.83 24.54 -31.18
C LEU A 111 8.37 23.27 -30.47
N SER A 112 9.32 22.52 -29.91
CA SER A 112 9.01 21.32 -29.13
C SER A 112 8.36 21.72 -27.81
N SER A 113 7.09 21.39 -27.63
CA SER A 113 6.39 21.57 -26.33
C SER A 113 6.90 20.61 -25.25
N ARG A 114 7.58 19.51 -25.64
CA ARG A 114 8.09 18.50 -24.72
C ARG A 114 9.45 18.86 -24.11
N ALA A 115 10.33 19.51 -24.86
CA ALA A 115 11.70 19.78 -24.39
C ALA A 115 11.74 20.70 -23.15
N PRO A 116 10.96 21.80 -23.07
CA PRO A 116 10.89 22.63 -21.86
C PRO A 116 10.31 21.88 -20.65
N LEU A 117 9.29 21.04 -20.88
CA LEU A 117 8.71 20.20 -19.82
C LEU A 117 9.73 19.20 -19.29
N LEU A 118 10.44 18.50 -20.16
CA LEU A 118 11.49 17.57 -19.75
C LEU A 118 12.59 18.27 -18.93
N ALA A 119 12.99 19.48 -19.34
CA ALA A 119 13.97 20.27 -18.61
C ALA A 119 13.46 20.69 -17.21
N GLU A 120 12.17 21.02 -17.08
CA GLU A 120 11.54 21.34 -15.80
C GLU A 120 11.43 20.10 -14.89
N GLU A 121 10.99 18.97 -15.44
CA GLU A 121 10.92 17.71 -14.70
C GLU A 121 12.31 17.25 -14.23
N ARG A 122 13.36 17.46 -15.04
CA ARG A 122 14.75 17.20 -14.65
C ARG A 122 15.21 18.15 -13.53
N ARG A 123 14.86 19.44 -13.59
CA ARG A 123 15.16 20.39 -12.49
C ARG A 123 14.48 19.97 -11.19
N LEU A 124 13.23 19.52 -11.27
CA LEU A 124 12.50 19.01 -10.10
C LEU A 124 13.17 17.78 -9.50
N LEU A 125 13.63 16.84 -10.33
CA LEU A 125 14.37 15.66 -9.87
C LEU A 125 15.65 16.07 -9.15
N ILE A 126 16.45 16.96 -9.75
CA ILE A 126 17.68 17.47 -9.14
C ILE A 126 17.39 18.15 -7.79
N ALA A 127 16.33 18.96 -7.73
CA ALA A 127 15.93 19.64 -6.51
C ALA A 127 15.50 18.65 -5.40
N ALA A 128 14.75 17.60 -5.76
CA ALA A 128 14.34 16.53 -4.85
C ALA A 128 15.53 15.71 -4.35
N MET A 129 16.47 15.35 -5.23
CA MET A 129 17.72 14.67 -4.85
C MET A 129 18.54 15.51 -3.87
N GLY A 130 18.62 16.82 -4.12
CA GLY A 130 19.30 17.77 -3.25
C GLY A 130 18.64 18.02 -1.90
N ARG A 131 17.59 17.25 -1.52
CA ARG A 131 17.02 17.26 -0.17
C ARG A 131 17.68 16.21 0.74
N ALA A 132 18.40 15.24 0.17
CA ALA A 132 19.11 14.22 0.93
C ALA A 132 20.44 14.75 1.47
N ARG A 133 20.67 14.59 2.78
CA ARG A 133 21.94 14.97 3.41
C ARG A 133 22.98 13.86 3.41
N THR A 134 22.55 12.60 3.50
CA THR A 134 23.47 11.46 3.64
C THR A 134 23.22 10.36 2.63
N ARG A 135 21.96 9.95 2.41
CA ARG A 135 21.62 8.84 1.51
C ARG A 135 20.44 9.19 0.63
N LEU A 136 20.57 8.83 -0.64
CA LEU A 136 19.52 8.90 -1.63
C LEU A 136 19.28 7.49 -2.15
N LEU A 137 18.01 7.08 -2.21
CA LEU A 137 17.57 5.88 -2.88
C LEU A 137 16.56 6.27 -3.95
N VAL A 138 16.76 5.83 -5.19
CA VAL A 138 15.80 6.02 -6.27
C VAL A 138 15.25 4.66 -6.65
N THR A 139 13.93 4.52 -6.73
CA THR A 139 13.28 3.26 -7.06
C THR A 139 12.33 3.39 -8.23
N ALA A 140 12.38 2.36 -9.08
CA ALA A 140 11.49 2.13 -10.19
C ALA A 140 11.09 0.65 -10.20
N VAL A 141 10.11 0.31 -11.03
CA VAL A 141 9.58 -1.04 -11.19
C VAL A 141 9.82 -1.41 -12.63
N ASP A 142 10.36 -2.59 -12.84
CA ASP A 142 10.54 -3.17 -14.16
C ASP A 142 9.73 -4.47 -14.17
N SER A 143 8.62 -4.44 -14.91
CA SER A 143 7.71 -5.57 -15.08
C SER A 143 7.41 -5.80 -16.56
N ASP A 144 7.62 -7.04 -16.98
CA ASP A 144 7.42 -7.52 -18.35
C ASP A 144 6.04 -8.12 -18.60
N SER A 145 5.17 -8.17 -17.57
CA SER A 145 4.01 -9.05 -17.53
C SER A 145 2.68 -8.31 -17.31
N GLY A 146 1.77 -8.44 -18.29
CA GLY A 146 0.36 -8.04 -18.20
C GLY A 146 0.03 -6.65 -18.75
N ASP A 147 -1.22 -6.21 -18.52
CA ASP A 147 -1.70 -4.87 -18.89
C ASP A 147 -1.04 -3.74 -18.05
N ASP A 148 -0.37 -4.10 -16.94
CA ASP A 148 0.39 -3.22 -16.05
C ASP A 148 1.91 -3.35 -16.28
N ALA A 149 2.35 -3.51 -17.54
CA ALA A 149 3.77 -3.47 -17.88
C ALA A 149 4.33 -2.09 -17.50
N MET A 150 5.30 -2.07 -16.59
CA MET A 150 5.95 -0.84 -16.12
C MET A 150 7.42 -0.90 -16.49
N LEU A 151 7.91 0.21 -17.03
CA LEU A 151 9.32 0.38 -17.37
C LEU A 151 9.94 1.48 -16.52
N PRO A 152 11.19 1.29 -16.05
CA PRO A 152 11.95 2.36 -15.42
C PRO A 152 12.11 3.54 -16.38
N SER A 153 12.05 4.74 -15.81
CA SER A 153 12.32 5.98 -16.55
C SER A 153 13.77 6.05 -17.05
N SER A 154 13.97 6.76 -18.16
CA SER A 154 15.32 7.15 -18.61
C SER A 154 16.18 7.84 -17.54
N PHE A 155 15.57 8.56 -16.59
CA PHE A 155 16.29 9.17 -15.46
C PHE A 155 16.99 8.13 -14.58
N CYS A 156 16.44 6.92 -14.41
CA CYS A 156 17.09 5.87 -13.63
C CYS A 156 18.42 5.45 -14.28
N HIS A 157 18.46 5.35 -15.61
CA HIS A 157 19.68 4.99 -16.34
C HIS A 157 20.74 6.11 -16.27
N GLU A 158 20.32 7.36 -16.42
CA GLU A 158 21.20 8.53 -16.24
C GLU A 158 21.82 8.55 -14.84
N LEU A 159 21.01 8.30 -13.80
CA LEU A 159 21.46 8.29 -12.41
C LEU A 159 22.38 7.11 -12.09
N ALA A 160 22.09 5.90 -12.56
CA ALA A 160 22.97 4.74 -12.38
C ALA A 160 24.36 5.00 -12.96
N THR A 161 24.41 5.61 -14.16
CA THR A 161 25.67 6.02 -14.80
C THR A 161 26.45 7.01 -13.94
N LEU A 162 25.77 8.00 -13.35
CA LEU A 162 26.38 9.01 -12.47
C LEU A 162 26.83 8.43 -11.11
N ALA A 163 26.11 7.44 -10.58
CA ALA A 163 26.45 6.77 -9.33
C ALA A 163 27.71 5.90 -9.44
N GLY A 164 28.22 5.69 -10.66
CA GLY A 164 29.33 4.76 -10.91
C GLY A 164 28.93 3.31 -10.67
N GLU A 165 27.63 3.04 -10.62
CA GLU A 165 27.11 1.68 -10.65
C GLU A 165 27.41 1.11 -12.05
N PRO A 166 27.77 -0.18 -12.16
CA PRO A 166 27.86 -0.81 -13.46
C PRO A 166 26.55 -0.52 -14.21
N ALA A 167 26.66 -0.15 -15.49
CA ALA A 167 25.47 0.01 -16.33
C ALA A 167 24.57 -1.21 -16.07
N PRO A 168 23.26 -1.04 -15.85
CA PRO A 168 22.41 -2.13 -15.42
C PRO A 168 22.41 -3.19 -16.53
N GLU A 169 23.33 -4.16 -16.44
CA GLU A 169 23.29 -5.40 -17.18
C GLU A 169 22.13 -6.17 -16.56
N ALA A 170 20.90 -5.80 -16.98
CA ALA A 170 19.66 -6.49 -16.66
C ALA A 170 19.65 -7.09 -15.24
N GLU A 171 19.96 -6.29 -14.20
CA GLU A 171 19.81 -6.77 -12.84
C GLU A 171 18.35 -7.17 -12.68
N GLU A 172 18.11 -8.47 -12.49
CA GLU A 172 16.76 -8.99 -12.43
C GLU A 172 16.00 -8.27 -11.29
N PRO A 173 14.81 -7.72 -11.58
CA PRO A 173 14.02 -7.02 -10.58
C PRO A 173 13.81 -7.88 -9.33
N VAL A 174 13.98 -7.30 -8.15
CA VAL A 174 13.82 -8.02 -6.89
C VAL A 174 12.34 -8.40 -6.70
N ARG A 175 12.01 -9.67 -6.97
CA ARG A 175 10.63 -10.18 -6.86
C ARG A 175 10.17 -10.48 -5.44
N ALA A 176 11.09 -10.90 -4.57
CA ALA A 176 10.80 -11.29 -3.19
C ALA A 176 11.80 -10.62 -2.23
N PRO A 177 11.63 -9.32 -1.95
CA PRO A 177 12.55 -8.58 -1.10
C PRO A 177 12.53 -9.12 0.34
N ARG A 178 13.69 -9.06 0.99
CA ARG A 178 13.79 -9.39 2.42
C ARG A 178 13.15 -8.28 3.24
N VAL A 179 12.32 -8.66 4.21
CA VAL A 179 11.64 -7.73 5.11
C VAL A 179 12.01 -8.08 6.55
N LEU A 180 12.29 -7.05 7.36
CA LEU A 180 12.61 -7.19 8.78
C LEU A 180 11.36 -7.17 9.69
N ALA A 181 10.18 -7.42 9.12
CA ALA A 181 8.95 -7.54 9.88
C ALA A 181 8.99 -8.82 10.72
N PRO A 182 8.62 -8.79 12.01
CA PRO A 182 8.67 -9.96 12.89
C PRO A 182 7.93 -11.18 12.30
N SER A 183 6.76 -10.95 11.71
CA SER A 183 5.96 -11.99 11.06
C SER A 183 6.64 -12.61 9.84
N ALA A 184 7.33 -11.78 9.02
CA ALA A 184 8.06 -12.25 7.84
C ALA A 184 9.27 -13.10 8.23
N VAL A 185 10.03 -12.68 9.25
CA VAL A 185 11.18 -13.42 9.78
C VAL A 185 10.72 -14.77 10.34
N VAL A 186 9.70 -14.78 11.22
CA VAL A 186 9.14 -16.01 11.78
C VAL A 186 8.64 -16.95 10.68
N GLY A 187 7.90 -16.41 9.69
CA GLY A 187 7.41 -17.19 8.56
C GLY A 187 8.54 -17.86 7.77
N ARG A 188 9.61 -17.13 7.47
CA ARG A 188 10.78 -17.67 6.75
C ARG A 188 11.50 -18.74 7.56
N LEU A 189 11.75 -18.50 8.84
CA LEU A 189 12.42 -19.48 9.71
C LEU A 189 11.60 -20.77 9.85
N ARG A 190 10.28 -20.67 9.98
CA ARG A 190 9.38 -21.84 10.01
C ARG A 190 9.43 -22.62 8.70
N ALA A 191 9.46 -21.93 7.55
CA ALA A 191 9.58 -22.57 6.25
C ALA A 191 10.90 -23.36 6.12
N VAL A 192 12.01 -22.83 6.65
CA VAL A 192 13.31 -23.52 6.67
C VAL A 192 13.28 -24.73 7.60
N VAL A 193 12.79 -24.57 8.84
CA VAL A 193 12.73 -25.69 9.80
C VAL A 193 11.84 -26.83 9.31
N CYS A 194 10.70 -26.50 8.70
CA CYS A 194 9.74 -27.49 8.18
C CYS A 194 10.02 -27.92 6.73
N ALA A 195 11.13 -27.49 6.12
CA ALA A 195 11.47 -27.87 4.75
C ALA A 195 11.69 -29.39 4.66
N ALA A 196 11.38 -29.99 3.50
CA ALA A 196 11.61 -31.41 3.26
C ALA A 196 13.07 -31.81 3.53
N PRO A 197 13.35 -33.09 3.90
CA PRO A 197 14.72 -33.57 4.04
C PRO A 197 15.53 -33.31 2.77
N GLY A 198 16.74 -32.77 2.91
CA GLY A 198 17.63 -32.42 1.79
C GLY A 198 17.28 -31.14 1.01
N ALA A 199 16.19 -30.44 1.34
CA ALA A 199 15.84 -29.16 0.70
C ALA A 199 16.63 -27.95 1.23
N VAL A 200 17.14 -28.05 2.46
CA VAL A 200 18.02 -27.07 3.11
C VAL A 200 19.12 -27.83 3.85
N ASP A 201 20.27 -27.19 4.01
CA ASP A 201 21.39 -27.72 4.79
C ASP A 201 21.00 -27.88 6.27
N ASP A 202 21.56 -28.89 6.94
CA ASP A 202 21.27 -29.18 8.34
C ASP A 202 21.75 -28.05 9.25
N VAL A 203 22.87 -27.40 8.90
CA VAL A 203 23.38 -26.23 9.64
C VAL A 203 22.41 -25.04 9.55
N GLU A 204 21.82 -24.80 8.37
CA GLU A 204 20.82 -23.75 8.19
C GLU A 204 19.54 -24.05 8.98
N ARG A 205 19.12 -25.32 8.97
CA ARG A 205 17.95 -25.79 9.72
C ARG A 205 18.14 -25.63 11.23
N ASP A 206 19.30 -26.04 11.75
CA ASP A 206 19.64 -25.91 13.17
C ASP A 206 19.72 -24.44 13.60
N CYS A 207 20.33 -23.60 12.76
CA CYS A 207 20.36 -22.15 12.99
C CYS A 207 18.95 -21.56 13.04
N ALA A 208 18.08 -21.94 12.09
CA ALA A 208 16.71 -21.44 12.06
C ALA A 208 15.89 -21.86 13.29
N ALA A 209 16.05 -23.11 13.75
CA ALA A 209 15.43 -23.59 14.99
C ALA A 209 15.94 -22.82 16.22
N ALA A 210 17.24 -22.57 16.32
CA ALA A 210 17.82 -21.79 17.42
C ALA A 210 17.30 -20.34 17.44
N GLN A 211 17.16 -19.69 16.27
CA GLN A 211 16.59 -18.35 16.20
C GLN A 211 15.08 -18.33 16.54
N LEU A 212 14.31 -19.33 16.10
CA LEU A 212 12.91 -19.45 16.50
C LEU A 212 12.75 -19.64 18.01
N ALA A 213 13.61 -20.44 18.64
CA ALA A 213 13.59 -20.62 20.09
C ALA A 213 13.83 -19.28 20.82
N ARG A 214 14.77 -18.45 20.33
CA ARG A 214 15.01 -17.10 20.87
C ARG A 214 13.79 -16.19 20.72
N LEU A 215 13.15 -16.20 19.55
CA LEU A 215 11.96 -15.39 19.28
C LEU A 215 10.77 -15.84 20.14
N ALA A 216 10.60 -17.14 20.33
CA ALA A 216 9.58 -17.71 21.20
C ALA A 216 9.80 -17.31 22.67
N ALA A 217 11.04 -17.39 23.16
CA ALA A 217 11.39 -16.94 24.52
C ALA A 217 11.15 -15.43 24.72
N ALA A 218 11.25 -14.62 23.66
CA ALA A 218 10.93 -13.20 23.68
C ALA A 218 9.42 -12.88 23.49
N GLY A 219 8.56 -13.89 23.36
CA GLY A 219 7.12 -13.71 23.22
C GLY A 219 6.65 -13.28 21.82
N VAL A 220 7.48 -13.47 20.78
CA VAL A 220 7.09 -13.14 19.40
C VAL A 220 6.02 -14.10 18.92
N HIS A 221 4.87 -13.55 18.50
CA HIS A 221 3.73 -14.35 18.06
C HIS A 221 4.07 -15.23 16.85
N GLY A 222 3.64 -16.50 16.90
CA GLY A 222 3.87 -17.48 15.84
C GLY A 222 5.23 -18.17 15.87
N ALA A 223 6.15 -17.78 16.77
CA ALA A 223 7.45 -18.43 16.91
C ALA A 223 7.36 -19.78 17.63
N ASP A 224 6.55 -19.85 18.69
CA ASP A 224 6.32 -21.08 19.47
C ASP A 224 5.55 -22.14 18.64
N PRO A 225 6.08 -23.36 18.47
CA PRO A 225 5.37 -24.47 17.82
C PRO A 225 3.95 -24.73 18.34
N ALA A 226 3.67 -24.51 19.64
CA ALA A 226 2.33 -24.68 20.21
C ALA A 226 1.29 -23.72 19.60
N SER A 227 1.74 -22.59 19.05
CA SER A 227 0.88 -21.62 18.39
C SER A 227 0.59 -21.93 16.92
N TRP A 228 1.28 -22.91 16.33
CA TRP A 228 1.18 -23.19 14.89
C TRP A 228 -0.14 -23.90 14.57
N TYR A 229 -0.87 -23.39 13.57
CA TYR A 229 -2.15 -23.96 13.16
C TYR A 229 -2.07 -25.45 12.81
N ALA A 230 -1.01 -25.87 12.12
CA ALA A 230 -0.81 -27.26 11.72
C ALA A 230 -0.45 -28.20 12.89
N ALA A 231 -0.02 -27.66 14.03
CA ALA A 231 0.33 -28.44 15.21
C ALA A 231 -0.85 -28.61 16.18
N ARG A 232 -2.00 -27.98 15.91
CA ARG A 232 -3.18 -28.10 16.78
C ARG A 232 -3.89 -29.42 16.54
N GLY A 233 -4.14 -30.15 17.63
CA GLY A 233 -5.01 -31.31 17.62
C GLY A 233 -6.48 -30.93 17.48
N LEU A 234 -7.31 -31.93 17.17
CA LEU A 234 -8.76 -31.82 17.25
C LEU A 234 -9.19 -31.56 18.69
N SER A 235 -10.22 -30.74 18.89
CA SER A 235 -10.76 -30.45 20.23
C SER A 235 -11.43 -31.65 20.88
N SER A 236 -11.96 -32.55 20.06
CA SER A 236 -12.49 -33.85 20.48
C SER A 236 -12.41 -34.84 19.31
N THR A 237 -12.18 -36.10 19.64
CA THR A 237 -12.33 -37.25 18.73
C THR A 237 -13.45 -38.18 19.19
N GLU A 238 -14.27 -37.73 20.14
CA GLU A 238 -15.39 -38.48 20.67
C GLU A 238 -16.47 -38.64 19.60
N PRO A 239 -17.15 -39.79 19.55
CA PRO A 239 -18.31 -39.94 18.71
C PRO A 239 -19.43 -38.99 19.15
N LEU A 240 -20.29 -38.59 18.22
CA LEU A 240 -21.42 -37.69 18.52
C LEU A 240 -22.41 -38.29 19.53
N TRP A 241 -22.50 -39.62 19.59
CA TRP A 241 -23.34 -40.36 20.51
C TRP A 241 -22.57 -41.58 21.03
N ASP A 242 -22.85 -41.98 22.28
CA ASP A 242 -22.32 -43.20 22.86
C ASP A 242 -23.00 -44.45 22.22
N THR A 243 -22.29 -45.58 22.22
CA THR A 243 -22.68 -46.85 21.55
C THR A 243 -23.86 -47.60 22.20
N GLY A 244 -24.79 -46.89 22.85
CA GLY A 244 -26.02 -47.42 23.43
C GLY A 244 -27.26 -47.25 22.55
N GLU A 245 -28.44 -47.48 23.12
CA GLU A 245 -29.76 -47.28 22.47
C GLU A 245 -30.08 -45.79 22.29
N HIS A 246 -29.35 -45.09 21.42
CA HIS A 246 -29.71 -43.73 21.02
C HIS A 246 -30.60 -43.74 19.78
N VAL A 247 -31.82 -43.20 19.91
CA VAL A 247 -32.76 -43.06 18.79
C VAL A 247 -32.58 -41.69 18.14
N VAL A 248 -32.06 -41.67 16.90
CA VAL A 248 -31.87 -40.43 16.14
C VAL A 248 -33.18 -40.04 15.42
N THR A 249 -33.70 -38.86 15.72
CA THR A 249 -34.90 -38.32 15.04
C THR A 249 -34.54 -37.69 13.70
N MET A 250 -35.14 -38.16 12.60
CA MET A 250 -34.89 -37.66 11.24
C MET A 250 -36.20 -37.34 10.51
N SER A 251 -36.21 -36.23 9.75
CA SER A 251 -37.25 -35.95 8.75
C SER A 251 -36.88 -36.58 7.40
N PRO A 252 -37.85 -36.81 6.49
CA PRO A 252 -37.57 -37.35 5.15
C PRO A 252 -36.54 -36.51 4.36
N SER A 253 -36.60 -35.18 4.47
CA SER A 253 -35.64 -34.27 3.84
C SER A 253 -34.24 -34.38 4.42
N THR A 254 -34.10 -34.60 5.74
CA THR A 254 -32.79 -34.81 6.37
C THR A 254 -32.20 -36.18 6.03
N LEU A 255 -33.05 -37.19 5.77
CA LEU A 255 -32.60 -38.50 5.34
C LEU A 255 -31.98 -38.43 3.95
N GLN A 256 -32.63 -37.74 3.01
CA GLN A 256 -32.09 -37.51 1.68
C GLN A 256 -30.74 -36.76 1.74
N MET A 257 -30.67 -35.68 2.51
CA MET A 257 -29.43 -34.90 2.67
C MET A 257 -28.29 -35.72 3.28
N LEU A 258 -28.58 -36.57 4.28
CA LEU A 258 -27.59 -37.45 4.90
C LEU A 258 -27.08 -38.51 3.91
N ALA A 259 -27.98 -39.10 3.11
CA ALA A 259 -27.63 -40.09 2.10
C ALA A 259 -26.77 -39.49 0.97
N ASP A 260 -27.06 -38.25 0.58
CA ASP A 260 -26.32 -37.54 -0.47
C ASP A 260 -24.94 -37.05 0.01
N CYS A 261 -24.87 -36.42 1.19
CA CYS A 261 -23.62 -35.91 1.77
C CYS A 261 -23.70 -35.76 3.30
N PRO A 262 -23.10 -36.69 4.08
CA PRO A 262 -23.11 -36.64 5.54
C PRO A 262 -22.46 -35.39 6.14
N LEU A 263 -21.41 -34.85 5.50
CA LEU A 263 -20.73 -33.64 5.97
C LEU A 263 -21.61 -32.39 5.82
N ARG A 264 -22.35 -32.32 4.71
CA ARG A 264 -23.30 -31.23 4.47
C ARG A 264 -24.41 -31.22 5.52
N TRP A 265 -24.96 -32.41 5.81
CA TRP A 265 -25.96 -32.59 6.87
C TRP A 265 -25.45 -32.06 8.23
N LEU A 266 -24.22 -32.43 8.61
CA LEU A 266 -23.63 -32.03 9.89
C LEU A 266 -23.44 -30.51 9.97
N LEU A 267 -22.91 -29.88 8.93
CA LEU A 267 -22.57 -28.45 8.94
C LEU A 267 -23.80 -27.55 8.81
N GLU A 268 -24.71 -27.83 7.88
CA GLU A 268 -25.87 -26.95 7.64
C GLU A 268 -26.88 -27.01 8.81
N ARG A 269 -27.07 -28.19 9.41
CA ARG A 269 -28.05 -28.36 10.49
C ARG A 269 -27.56 -27.87 11.86
N HIS A 270 -26.26 -27.65 12.03
CA HIS A 270 -25.67 -27.27 13.32
C HIS A 270 -25.03 -25.87 13.29
N GLY A 271 -25.58 -24.96 12.47
CA GLY A 271 -25.25 -23.54 12.49
C GLY A 271 -24.56 -23.00 11.24
N GLY A 272 -24.30 -23.85 10.24
CA GLY A 272 -23.75 -23.47 8.94
C GLY A 272 -24.77 -22.96 7.91
N SER A 273 -26.01 -22.64 8.31
CA SER A 273 -27.02 -22.09 7.39
C SER A 273 -26.85 -20.58 7.22
N ARG A 274 -27.06 -20.08 5.99
CA ARG A 274 -27.13 -18.63 5.75
C ARG A 274 -28.48 -18.13 6.27
N GLY A 275 -28.48 -17.03 7.01
CA GLY A 275 -29.69 -16.43 7.63
C GLY A 275 -30.76 -15.91 6.66
N ARG A 276 -30.76 -16.33 5.38
CA ARG A 276 -31.79 -16.03 4.38
C ARG A 276 -32.76 -17.19 4.11
N ASP A 277 -32.50 -18.38 4.66
CA ASP A 277 -33.32 -19.58 4.46
C ASP A 277 -34.10 -19.99 5.73
N VAL A 278 -34.60 -19.02 6.50
CA VAL A 278 -35.54 -19.22 7.63
C VAL A 278 -36.84 -18.47 7.36
#